data_AF-A0A6I9HUB1-F1
#
_entry.id   AF-A0A6I9HUB1-F1
#
_cell.length_a   1.000
_cell.length_b   1.000
_cell.length_c   1.000
_cell.angle_alpha   90.00
_cell.angle_beta   90.00
_cell.angle_gamma   90.00
#
_symmetry.space_group_name_H-M   'P 1'
#
loop_
_entity.id
_entity.type
_entity.pdbx_description
1 polymer ?
#
loop_
_entity_poly.entity_id
_entity_poly.type
_entity_poly.pdbx_seq_one_letter_code
_entity_poly.pdbx_strand_id
1 'polypeptide(L)'
;IKAEPAKVEAFRASLSKLGDVYVNDAFGTAHRAHSSMVGVNLPQKAAGFLMKKELDYFAKALESPERPFLAILGGAKVQDKIQLINNMLDKVNEMIIGGGMAFTFLKVLNNMEIGNSLFDEEGSKIVKDLMAKAEKNGVKITLPVDFITADKFDENAQTG
;
A
#
# COMPACT_ATOMS: atom_id res chain seq x y z
N ILE A 1 18.76 0.80 -20.07
CA ILE A 1 18.85 1.67 -21.28
C ILE A 1 17.49 2.35 -21.45
N LYS A 2 17.43 3.68 -21.39
CA LYS A 2 16.17 4.43 -21.57
C LYS A 2 15.97 4.68 -23.06
N ALA A 3 14.77 4.46 -23.59
CA ALA A 3 14.47 4.73 -24.99
C ALA A 3 14.46 6.24 -25.25
N GLU A 4 14.98 6.65 -26.41
CA GLU A 4 14.92 8.04 -26.87
C GLU A 4 13.45 8.51 -26.98
N PRO A 5 13.12 9.75 -26.58
CA PRO A 5 11.75 10.27 -26.63
C PRO A 5 11.10 10.12 -28.01
N ALA A 6 11.84 10.37 -29.09
CA ALA A 6 11.34 10.22 -30.45
C ALA A 6 10.95 8.76 -30.79
N LYS A 7 11.67 7.77 -30.25
CA LYS A 7 11.34 6.35 -30.43
C LYS A 7 10.10 5.95 -29.63
N VAL A 8 9.93 6.52 -28.43
CA VAL A 8 8.72 6.34 -27.62
C VAL A 8 7.50 6.90 -28.34
N GLU A 9 7.62 8.10 -28.91
CA GLU A 9 6.53 8.73 -29.66
C GLU A 9 6.16 7.94 -30.91
N ALA A 10 7.16 7.53 -31.70
CA ALA A 10 6.94 6.68 -32.88
C ALA A 10 6.25 5.36 -32.52
N PHE A 11 6.63 4.74 -31.41
CA PHE A 11 6.01 3.51 -30.93
C PHE A 11 4.55 3.72 -30.49
N ARG A 12 4.26 4.80 -29.75
CA ARG A 12 2.89 5.17 -29.34
C ARG A 12 1.99 5.45 -30.55
N ALA A 13 2.51 6.17 -31.53
CA ALA A 13 1.82 6.41 -32.80
C ALA A 13 1.55 5.09 -33.54
N SER A 14 2.49 4.14 -33.55
CA SER A 14 2.26 2.82 -34.15
C SER A 14 1.17 2.03 -33.43
N LEU A 15 1.13 2.05 -32.10
CA LEU A 15 0.09 1.36 -31.32
C LEU A 15 -1.31 1.92 -31.61
N SER A 16 -1.41 3.25 -31.73
CA SER A 16 -2.68 3.94 -31.99
C SER A 16 -3.25 3.65 -33.38
N LYS A 17 -2.46 3.11 -34.30
CA LYS A 17 -2.93 2.70 -35.64
C LYS A 17 -3.54 1.29 -35.65
N LEU A 18 -3.39 0.51 -34.58
CA LEU A 18 -3.76 -0.91 -34.56
C LEU A 18 -5.22 -1.17 -34.16
N GLY A 19 -6.00 -0.14 -33.88
CA GLY A 19 -7.41 -0.30 -33.55
C GLY A 19 -8.13 1.04 -33.49
N ASP A 20 -9.45 0.98 -33.36
CA ASP A 20 -10.32 2.15 -33.35
C ASP A 20 -10.68 2.62 -31.93
N VAL A 21 -10.62 1.68 -30.97
CA VAL A 21 -10.96 1.89 -29.56
C VAL A 21 -9.84 1.34 -28.67
N TYR A 22 -9.46 2.11 -27.65
CA TYR A 22 -8.55 1.65 -26.62
C TYR A 22 -9.32 1.19 -25.37
N VAL A 23 -9.12 -0.05 -24.94
CA VAL A 23 -9.68 -0.56 -23.69
C VAL A 23 -8.55 -0.94 -22.75
N ASN A 24 -8.46 -0.28 -21.59
CA ASN A 24 -7.49 -0.63 -20.55
C ASN A 24 -8.15 -1.53 -19.52
N ASP A 25 -7.75 -2.80 -19.52
CA ASP A 25 -8.20 -3.79 -18.54
C ASP A 25 -7.07 -4.31 -17.64
N ALA A 26 -5.98 -3.56 -17.53
CA ALA A 26 -4.76 -3.96 -16.83
C ALA A 26 -4.49 -3.09 -15.58
N PHE A 27 -5.31 -3.25 -14.54
CA PHE A 27 -5.21 -2.46 -13.29
C PHE A 27 -3.82 -2.54 -12.64
N GLY A 28 -3.22 -3.75 -12.58
CA GLY A 28 -1.91 -3.96 -11.95
C GLY A 28 -0.77 -3.12 -12.56
N THR A 29 -0.92 -2.65 -13.80
CA THR A 29 0.05 -1.77 -14.48
C THR A 29 -0.42 -0.32 -14.60
N ALA A 30 -1.62 0.03 -14.10
CA ALA A 30 -2.23 1.36 -14.24
C ALA A 30 -1.41 2.49 -13.60
N HIS A 31 -0.62 2.17 -12.57
CA HIS A 31 0.26 3.12 -11.89
C HIS A 31 1.53 3.48 -12.70
N ARG A 32 1.76 2.87 -13.88
CA ARG A 32 2.97 3.07 -14.69
C ARG A 32 2.65 3.80 -15.99
N ALA A 33 3.39 4.87 -16.27
CA ALA A 33 3.26 5.67 -17.49
C ALA A 33 3.90 5.01 -18.74
N HIS A 34 3.65 3.73 -18.98
CA HIS A 34 4.16 3.00 -20.14
C HIS A 34 3.37 3.32 -21.42
N SER A 35 3.99 3.13 -22.59
CA SER A 35 3.36 3.44 -23.89
C SER A 35 2.03 2.73 -24.12
N SER A 36 1.87 1.48 -23.69
CA SER A 36 0.60 0.74 -23.79
C SER A 36 -0.47 1.19 -22.77
N MET A 37 -0.08 1.91 -21.72
CA MET A 37 -0.97 2.34 -20.64
C MET A 37 -1.52 3.75 -20.86
N VAL A 38 -0.65 4.67 -21.29
CA VAL A 38 -0.99 6.10 -21.42
C VAL A 38 -0.73 6.66 -22.82
N GLY A 39 -0.08 5.89 -23.69
CA GLY A 39 0.42 6.35 -24.98
C GLY A 39 -0.49 6.06 -26.17
N VAL A 40 -1.52 5.24 -26.02
CA VAL A 40 -2.50 4.99 -27.10
C VAL A 40 -3.41 6.20 -27.24
N ASN A 41 -3.39 6.84 -28.41
CA ASN A 41 -4.10 8.06 -28.72
C ASN A 41 -5.24 7.80 -29.71
N LEU A 42 -6.32 7.22 -29.19
CA LEU A 42 -7.57 7.00 -29.91
C LEU A 42 -8.69 7.87 -29.32
N PRO A 43 -9.67 8.32 -30.13
CA PRO A 43 -10.75 9.18 -29.66
C PRO A 43 -11.64 8.49 -28.64
N GLN A 44 -11.82 7.17 -28.75
CA GLN A 44 -12.55 6.36 -27.78
C GLN A 44 -11.59 5.57 -26.89
N LYS A 45 -11.71 5.79 -25.58
CA LYS A 45 -10.95 5.08 -24.54
C LYS A 45 -11.90 4.63 -23.44
N ALA A 46 -11.77 3.39 -22.99
CA ALA A 46 -12.60 2.82 -21.94
C ALA A 46 -11.76 2.03 -20.92
N ALA A 47 -12.29 1.89 -19.71
CA ALA A 47 -11.86 0.86 -18.78
C ALA A 47 -12.54 -0.46 -19.15
N GLY A 48 -11.79 -1.56 -19.15
CA GLY A 48 -12.38 -2.89 -19.23
C GLY A 48 -13.08 -3.28 -17.92
N PHE A 49 -13.65 -4.48 -17.86
CA PHE A 49 -14.44 -4.91 -16.71
C PHE A 49 -13.59 -5.21 -15.47
N LEU A 50 -12.37 -5.73 -15.62
CA LEU A 50 -11.45 -5.92 -14.51
C LEU A 50 -11.03 -4.56 -13.95
N MET A 51 -10.64 -3.63 -14.81
CA MET A 51 -10.31 -2.26 -14.40
C MET A 51 -11.49 -1.59 -13.68
N LYS A 52 -12.69 -1.68 -14.25
CA LYS A 52 -13.91 -1.15 -13.63
C LYS A 52 -14.15 -1.74 -12.24
N LYS A 53 -14.06 -3.07 -12.13
CA LYS A 53 -14.26 -3.77 -10.85
C LYS A 53 -13.28 -3.27 -9.79
N GLU A 54 -12.00 -3.18 -10.12
CA GLU A 54 -10.98 -2.67 -9.18
C GLU A 54 -11.29 -1.23 -8.75
N LEU A 55 -11.58 -0.34 -9.71
CA LEU A 55 -11.94 1.05 -9.41
C LEU A 55 -13.19 1.16 -8.51
N ASP A 56 -14.22 0.36 -8.76
CA ASP A 56 -15.43 0.33 -7.95
C ASP A 56 -15.12 -0.12 -6.50
N TYR A 57 -14.27 -1.12 -6.31
CA TYR A 57 -13.87 -1.57 -4.97
C TYR A 57 -13.03 -0.52 -4.24
N PHE A 58 -12.08 0.12 -4.93
CA PHE A 58 -11.29 1.18 -4.33
C PHE A 58 -12.13 2.42 -4.00
N ALA A 59 -13.08 2.81 -4.86
CA ALA A 59 -13.99 3.91 -4.58
C ALA A 59 -14.84 3.64 -3.33
N LYS A 60 -15.37 2.42 -3.18
CA LYS A 60 -16.07 2.01 -1.95
C LYS A 60 -15.19 2.16 -0.71
N ALA A 61 -13.94 1.71 -0.76
CA ALA A 61 -13.04 1.79 0.40
C ALA A 61 -12.52 3.21 0.68
N LEU A 62 -12.33 4.04 -0.35
CA LEU A 62 -11.60 5.31 -0.24
C LEU A 62 -12.48 6.55 -0.24
N GLU A 63 -13.65 6.52 -0.87
CA GLU A 63 -14.52 7.71 -1.03
C GLU A 63 -15.74 7.64 -0.12
N SER A 64 -16.39 6.48 -0.04
CA SER A 64 -17.60 6.28 0.77
C SER A 64 -17.59 4.91 1.46
N PRO A 65 -16.65 4.68 2.39
CA PRO A 65 -16.55 3.41 3.09
C PRO A 65 -17.78 3.15 3.95
N GLU A 66 -18.34 1.94 3.84
CA GLU A 66 -19.26 1.43 4.83
C GLU A 66 -18.57 1.40 6.19
N ARG A 67 -19.28 1.85 7.23
CA ARG A 67 -18.73 1.97 8.58
C ARG A 67 -19.35 0.92 9.51
N PRO A 68 -18.58 0.34 10.45
CA PRO A 68 -17.18 0.66 10.76
C PRO A 68 -16.18 0.15 9.71
N PHE A 69 -15.23 1.00 9.32
CA PHE A 69 -14.18 0.66 8.37
C PHE A 69 -12.88 0.32 9.11
N LEU A 70 -12.46 -0.95 9.04
CA LEU A 70 -11.23 -1.45 9.64
C LEU A 70 -10.15 -1.65 8.56
N ALA A 71 -8.95 -1.11 8.77
CA ALA A 71 -7.78 -1.43 7.98
C ALA A 71 -6.83 -2.38 8.74
N ILE A 72 -6.30 -3.38 8.04
CA ILE A 72 -5.25 -4.25 8.58
C ILE A 72 -3.99 -4.00 7.77
N LEU A 73 -2.95 -3.53 8.43
CA LEU A 73 -1.66 -3.22 7.82
C LEU A 73 -0.60 -4.16 8.39
N GLY A 74 0.09 -4.85 7.48
CA GLY A 74 1.27 -5.67 7.78
C GLY A 74 2.49 -5.21 7.00
N GLY A 75 3.63 -5.84 7.25
CA GLY A 75 4.88 -5.58 6.53
C GLY A 75 6.09 -5.55 7.45
N ALA A 76 7.27 -5.44 6.85
CA ALA A 76 8.54 -5.45 7.57
C ALA A 76 8.92 -4.07 8.14
N LYS A 77 8.71 -3.00 7.38
CA LYS A 77 9.16 -1.64 7.70
C LYS A 77 7.99 -0.65 7.71
N VAL A 78 8.00 0.26 8.68
CA VAL A 78 7.00 1.33 8.79
C VAL A 78 7.20 2.31 7.64
N GLN A 79 8.45 2.66 7.31
CA GLN A 79 8.84 3.65 6.30
C GLN A 79 8.15 3.42 4.95
N ASP A 80 8.09 2.17 4.50
CA ASP A 80 7.48 1.77 3.23
C ASP A 80 5.95 1.99 3.20
N LYS A 81 5.33 2.15 4.37
CA LYS A 81 3.88 2.24 4.56
C LYS A 81 3.42 3.54 5.17
N ILE A 82 4.32 4.49 5.49
CA ILE A 82 3.97 5.78 6.13
C ILE A 82 2.87 6.51 5.37
N GLN A 83 3.00 6.63 4.05
CA GLN A 83 2.01 7.34 3.22
C GLN A 83 0.65 6.64 3.25
N LEU A 84 0.64 5.30 3.22
CA LEU A 84 -0.58 4.52 3.29
C LEU A 84 -1.25 4.66 4.66
N ILE A 85 -0.50 4.49 5.76
CA ILE A 85 -1.01 4.68 7.12
C ILE A 85 -1.61 6.07 7.27
N ASN A 86 -0.87 7.12 6.88
CA ASN A 86 -1.34 8.49 6.97
C ASN A 86 -2.65 8.73 6.21
N ASN A 87 -2.77 8.23 4.98
CA ASN A 87 -3.98 8.39 4.19
C ASN A 87 -5.17 7.59 4.76
N MET A 88 -4.90 6.42 5.33
CA MET A 88 -5.95 5.55 5.90
C MET A 88 -6.46 6.09 7.23
N LEU A 89 -5.62 6.72 8.06
CA LEU A 89 -6.02 7.33 9.33
C LEU A 89 -7.08 8.43 9.17
N ASP A 90 -7.24 9.00 7.97
CA ASP A 90 -8.31 9.98 7.69
C ASP A 90 -9.65 9.33 7.32
N LYS A 91 -9.69 8.00 7.14
CA LYS A 91 -10.83 7.28 6.57
C LYS A 91 -11.36 6.20 7.48
N VAL A 92 -10.48 5.44 8.12
CA VAL A 92 -10.84 4.26 8.92
C VAL A 92 -11.38 4.63 10.28
N ASN A 93 -12.13 3.72 10.89
CA ASN A 93 -12.54 3.77 12.29
C ASN A 93 -11.54 3.03 13.18
N GLU A 94 -10.99 1.93 12.66
CA GLU A 94 -10.04 1.09 13.38
C GLU A 94 -8.87 0.72 12.46
N MET A 95 -7.69 0.51 13.04
CA MET A 95 -6.52 0.02 12.32
C MET A 95 -5.78 -1.01 13.16
N ILE A 96 -5.51 -2.19 12.57
CA ILE A 96 -4.65 -3.21 13.14
C ILE A 96 -3.28 -3.11 12.45
N ILE A 97 -2.21 -3.04 13.24
CA ILE A 97 -0.84 -3.03 12.74
C ILE A 97 -0.17 -4.34 13.17
N GLY A 98 0.25 -5.16 12.21
CA GLY A 98 0.90 -6.44 12.43
C GLY A 98 2.23 -6.59 11.68
N GLY A 99 2.81 -7.79 11.73
CA GLY A 99 4.11 -8.08 11.10
C GLY A 99 5.29 -7.37 11.76
N GLY A 100 6.42 -7.28 11.06
CA GLY A 100 7.66 -6.69 11.59
C GLY A 100 7.51 -5.24 12.05
N MET A 101 6.67 -4.46 11.37
CA MET A 101 6.46 -3.06 11.75
C MET A 101 5.77 -2.87 13.10
N ALA A 102 4.99 -3.85 13.58
CA ALA A 102 4.36 -3.79 14.90
C ALA A 102 5.40 -3.70 16.03
N PHE A 103 6.56 -4.36 15.89
CA PHE A 103 7.65 -4.26 16.86
C PHE A 103 8.21 -2.85 16.96
N THR A 104 8.26 -2.12 15.84
CA THR A 104 8.70 -0.71 15.84
C THR A 104 7.70 0.15 16.62
N PHE A 105 6.39 -0.06 16.45
CA PHE A 105 5.37 0.64 17.23
C PHE A 105 5.48 0.32 18.73
N LEU A 106 5.53 -0.97 19.09
CA LEU A 106 5.58 -1.41 20.49
C LEU A 106 6.87 -0.99 21.20
N LYS A 107 8.01 -1.01 20.51
CA LYS A 107 9.27 -0.51 21.05
C LYS A 107 9.21 0.99 21.32
N VAL A 108 8.64 1.80 20.42
CA VAL A 108 8.56 3.25 20.59
C VAL A 108 7.53 3.68 21.63
N LEU A 109 6.37 3.01 21.65
CA LEU A 109 5.23 3.41 22.50
C LEU A 109 5.31 2.84 23.90
N ASN A 110 5.74 1.58 24.01
CA ASN A 110 5.68 0.82 25.26
C ASN A 110 7.07 0.51 25.81
N ASN A 111 8.14 0.98 25.15
CA ASN A 111 9.52 0.62 25.46
C ASN A 111 9.72 -0.91 25.53
N MET A 112 8.97 -1.65 24.70
CA MET A 112 8.99 -3.11 24.69
C MET A 112 10.36 -3.60 24.20
N GLU A 113 10.94 -4.55 24.91
CA GLU A 113 12.11 -5.28 24.43
C GLU A 113 11.69 -6.20 23.27
N ILE A 114 12.39 -6.12 22.14
CA ILE A 114 12.03 -6.84 20.92
C ILE A 114 13.08 -7.88 20.49
N GLY A 115 14.18 -8.01 21.25
CA GLY A 115 15.32 -8.85 20.88
C GLY A 115 15.84 -8.51 19.48
N ASN A 116 15.95 -9.55 18.64
CA ASN A 116 16.39 -9.45 17.24
C ASN A 116 15.23 -9.23 16.24
N SER A 117 14.02 -8.93 16.72
CA SER A 117 12.88 -8.66 15.84
C SER A 117 13.12 -7.42 14.98
N LEU A 118 12.45 -7.36 13.83
CA LEU A 118 12.61 -6.28 12.87
C LEU A 118 12.33 -4.91 13.51
N PHE A 119 13.28 -4.01 13.37
CA PHE A 119 13.17 -2.63 13.84
C PHE A 119 13.50 -1.67 12.71
N ASP A 120 12.57 -0.77 12.43
CA ASP A 120 12.74 0.30 11.46
C ASP A 120 13.10 1.59 12.18
N GLU A 121 14.40 1.88 12.28
CA GLU A 121 14.90 3.05 13.01
C GLU A 121 14.41 4.37 12.42
N GLU A 122 14.35 4.50 11.10
CA GLU A 122 13.82 5.70 10.44
C GLU A 122 12.31 5.81 10.65
N GLY A 123 11.59 4.70 10.46
CA GLY A 123 10.15 4.62 10.72
C GLY A 123 9.78 4.90 12.18
N SER A 124 10.65 4.60 13.13
CA SER A 124 10.41 4.83 14.57
C SER A 124 10.17 6.30 14.91
N LYS A 125 10.80 7.22 14.17
CA LYS A 125 10.74 8.67 14.40
C LYS A 125 9.33 9.23 14.21
N ILE A 126 8.51 8.61 13.36
CA ILE A 126 7.16 9.10 13.03
C ILE A 126 6.04 8.37 13.77
N VAL A 127 6.34 7.30 14.53
CA VAL A 127 5.32 6.49 15.22
C VAL A 127 4.47 7.34 16.15
N LYS A 128 5.07 8.26 16.92
CA LYS A 128 4.34 9.14 17.83
C LYS A 128 3.38 10.08 17.10
N ASP A 129 3.80 10.62 15.96
CA ASP A 129 2.96 11.48 15.14
C ASP A 129 1.77 10.72 14.52
N LEU A 130 2.00 9.47 14.10
CA LEU A 130 0.94 8.59 13.60
C LEU A 130 -0.09 8.28 14.70
N MET A 131 0.36 7.99 15.92
CA MET A 131 -0.54 7.75 17.06
C MET A 131 -1.31 9.01 17.45
N ALA A 132 -0.66 10.17 17.46
CA ALA A 132 -1.31 11.45 17.72
C ALA A 132 -2.38 11.79 16.66
N LYS A 133 -2.09 11.50 15.38
CA LYS A 133 -3.07 11.63 14.29
C LYS A 133 -4.24 10.67 14.47
N ALA A 134 -3.97 9.41 14.83
CA ALA A 134 -5.01 8.42 15.08
C ALA A 134 -5.93 8.86 16.22
N GLU A 135 -5.37 9.31 17.35
CA GLU A 135 -6.13 9.83 18.49
C GLU A 135 -6.97 11.04 18.10
N LYS A 136 -6.37 12.01 17.39
CA LYS A 136 -7.08 13.20 16.88
C LYS A 136 -8.27 12.83 15.99
N ASN A 137 -8.12 11.80 15.16
CA ASN A 137 -9.15 11.35 14.23
C ASN A 137 -10.13 10.34 14.87
N GLY A 138 -9.97 10.00 16.16
CA GLY A 138 -10.79 9.00 16.83
C GLY A 138 -10.60 7.58 16.28
N VAL A 139 -9.45 7.30 15.68
CA VAL A 139 -9.11 5.99 15.12
C VAL A 139 -8.54 5.09 16.22
N LYS A 140 -9.15 3.94 16.42
CA LYS A 140 -8.63 2.93 17.35
C LYS A 140 -7.50 2.14 16.71
N ILE A 141 -6.29 2.28 17.23
CA ILE A 141 -5.13 1.47 16.83
C ILE A 141 -5.04 0.22 17.71
N THR A 142 -4.96 -0.94 17.08
CA THR A 142 -4.74 -2.23 17.75
C THR A 142 -3.39 -2.80 17.35
N LEU A 143 -2.57 -3.11 18.35
CA LEU A 143 -1.27 -3.75 18.22
C LEU A 143 -1.33 -5.17 18.79
N PRO A 144 -0.46 -6.10 18.35
CA PRO A 144 -0.41 -7.44 18.92
C PRO A 144 0.01 -7.37 20.39
N VAL A 145 -0.56 -8.25 21.20
CA VAL A 145 -0.31 -8.32 22.65
C VAL A 145 0.56 -9.50 23.04
N ASP A 146 0.67 -10.48 22.15
CA ASP A 146 1.45 -11.70 22.28
C ASP A 146 2.14 -12.03 20.95
N PHE A 147 3.18 -12.85 21.03
CA PHE A 147 4.00 -13.24 19.88
C PHE A 147 4.46 -14.68 20.05
N ILE A 148 4.51 -15.41 18.95
CA ILE A 148 5.31 -16.64 18.86
C ILE A 148 6.72 -16.22 18.46
N THR A 149 7.72 -16.63 19.24
CA THR A 149 9.12 -16.27 18.98
C THR A 149 9.95 -17.50 18.67
N ALA A 150 11.09 -17.30 18.02
CA ALA A 150 12.05 -18.36 17.73
C ALA A 150 13.48 -17.82 17.76
N ASP A 151 14.46 -18.71 17.95
CA ASP A 151 15.89 -18.38 17.97
C ASP A 151 16.45 -17.99 16.59
N LYS A 152 15.79 -18.44 15.50
CA LYS A 152 16.16 -18.14 14.10
C LYS A 152 14.96 -18.26 13.15
N PHE A 153 15.09 -17.69 11.95
CA PHE A 153 14.10 -17.82 10.88
C PHE A 153 14.37 -19.10 10.07
N ASP A 154 13.92 -20.24 10.61
CA ASP A 154 14.11 -21.57 10.04
C ASP A 154 12.94 -22.48 10.43
N GLU A 155 12.60 -23.46 9.59
CA GLU A 155 11.52 -24.41 9.88
C GLU A 155 11.80 -25.29 11.12
N ASN A 156 13.07 -25.48 11.47
CA ASN A 156 13.53 -26.27 12.62
C ASN A 156 13.98 -25.38 13.80
N ALA A 157 13.57 -24.11 13.81
CA ALA A 157 13.89 -23.20 14.91
C ALA A 157 13.22 -23.62 16.21
N GLN A 158 13.87 -23.36 17.35
CA GLN A 158 13.27 -23.59 18.65
C GLN A 158 12.33 -22.43 18.96
N THR A 159 11.04 -22.73 19.10
CA THR A 159 10.02 -21.74 19.44
C THR A 159 9.89 -21.55 20.96
N GLY A 160 9.49 -20.36 21.36
CA GLY A 160 9.22 -19.96 22.75
C GLY A 160 7.99 -19.08 22.84
#